data_AF-A0A9P8XS81-F1
#
_entry.id   AF-A0A9P8XS81-F1
#
_cell.length_a   1.000
_cell.length_b   1.000
_cell.length_c   1.000
_cell.angle_alpha   90.00
_cell.angle_beta   90.00
_cell.angle_gamma   90.00
#
_symmetry.space_group_name_H-M   'P 1'
#
loop_
_entity.id
_entity.type
_entity.pdbx_description
1 polymer ?
#
loop_
_entity_poly.entity_id
_entity_poly.type
_entity_poly.pdbx_seq_one_letter_code
_entity_poly.pdbx_strand_id
1 'polypeptide(L)'
;RVLLVQRAPHDSMPLRWEVPGGGCDEEDPSILYSCARELFEETGLKAVGVGPLVRGGLGGQFFRSRSGKLVCKFQFVVAVDLDAGLRVKLDPNEHFAYIWATEEEVRRKEV
;
A
#
# COMPACT_ATOMS: atom_id res chain seq x y z
N ARG A 1 -2.75 13.33 5.03
CA ARG A 1 -1.86 12.96 3.89
C ARG A 1 -1.98 11.47 3.67
N VAL A 2 -1.72 10.98 2.46
CA VAL A 2 -1.65 9.55 2.11
C VAL A 2 -0.24 9.26 1.62
N LEU A 3 0.30 8.12 2.02
CA LEU A 3 1.59 7.64 1.52
C LEU A 3 1.38 6.96 0.17
N LEU A 4 2.18 7.37 -0.82
CA LEU A 4 2.36 6.67 -2.07
C LEU A 4 3.80 6.21 -2.18
N VAL A 5 4.00 5.01 -2.71
CA VAL A 5 5.31 4.44 -3.04
C VAL A 5 5.40 4.25 -4.55
N GLN A 6 6.61 4.35 -5.08
CA GLN A 6 6.87 4.20 -6.51
C GLN A 6 7.66 2.92 -6.76
N ARG A 7 7.10 2.05 -7.60
CA ARG A 7 7.70 0.76 -7.95
C ARG A 7 9.06 0.94 -8.62
N ALA A 8 10.02 0.07 -8.27
CA ALA A 8 11.37 0.10 -8.81
C ALA A 8 11.37 0.05 -10.35
N PRO A 9 12.36 0.68 -11.03
CA PRO A 9 12.40 0.72 -12.50
C PRO A 9 12.51 -0.67 -13.17
N HIS A 10 12.99 -1.67 -12.43
CA HIS A 10 13.19 -3.04 -12.91
C HIS A 10 12.08 -4.01 -12.49
N ASP A 11 11.08 -3.52 -11.75
CA ASP A 11 9.94 -4.32 -11.31
C ASP A 11 8.82 -4.29 -12.37
N SER A 12 7.80 -5.13 -12.19
CA SER A 12 6.56 -5.07 -12.96
C SER A 12 5.88 -3.71 -12.81
N MET A 13 5.24 -3.22 -13.87
CA MET A 13 4.64 -1.87 -13.90
C MET A 13 5.62 -0.77 -13.40
N PRO A 14 6.78 -0.64 -14.05
CA PRO A 14 7.88 0.18 -13.53
C PRO A 14 7.47 1.64 -13.37
N LEU A 15 8.00 2.29 -12.33
CA LEU A 15 7.75 3.70 -12.00
C LEU A 15 6.30 4.05 -11.66
N ARG A 16 5.42 3.06 -11.53
CA ARG A 16 4.02 3.30 -11.13
C ARG A 16 3.97 3.72 -9.66
N TRP A 17 3.19 4.77 -9.39
CA TRP A 17 2.79 5.16 -8.04
C TRP A 17 1.61 4.33 -7.56
N GLU A 18 1.69 3.86 -6.33
CA GLU A 18 0.64 3.07 -5.67
C GLU A 18 0.63 3.28 -4.15
N VAL A 19 -0.43 2.81 -3.50
CA VAL A 19 -0.45 2.67 -2.04
C VAL A 19 0.30 1.40 -1.64
N PRO A 20 0.97 1.37 -0.48
CA PRO A 20 1.60 0.15 0.02
C PRO A 20 0.62 -1.02 0.12
N GLY A 21 1.13 -2.23 -0.10
CA GLY A 21 0.39 -3.46 0.16
C GLY A 21 0.68 -4.59 -0.83
N GLY A 22 0.61 -5.80 -0.31
CA GLY A 22 0.87 -7.03 -1.06
C GLY A 22 -0.18 -8.11 -0.86
N GLY A 23 0.29 -9.37 -0.84
CA GLY A 23 -0.55 -10.55 -0.77
C GLY A 23 -0.98 -10.88 0.67
N CYS A 24 -2.02 -11.70 0.80
CA CYS A 24 -2.28 -12.39 2.06
C CYS A 24 -1.64 -13.79 1.97
N ASP A 25 -0.85 -14.13 2.96
CA ASP A 25 -0.26 -15.47 3.09
C ASP A 25 -1.25 -16.42 3.79
N GLU A 26 -1.08 -17.73 3.61
CA GLU A 26 -1.99 -18.73 4.20
C GLU A 26 -1.93 -18.72 5.74
N GLU A 27 -0.79 -18.32 6.28
CA GLU A 27 -0.51 -18.21 7.71
C GLU A 27 -0.99 -16.88 8.31
N ASP A 28 -1.38 -15.90 7.49
CA ASP A 28 -1.86 -14.62 7.98
C ASP A 28 -3.21 -14.80 8.70
N PRO A 29 -3.35 -14.41 9.99
CA PRO A 29 -4.58 -14.62 10.75
C PRO A 29 -5.81 -13.87 10.20
N SER A 30 -5.60 -12.82 9.41
CA SER A 30 -6.66 -12.05 8.75
C SER A 30 -6.09 -11.13 7.67
N ILE A 31 -6.95 -10.66 6.76
CA ILE A 31 -6.58 -9.63 5.76
C ILE A 31 -6.07 -8.32 6.40
N LEU A 32 -6.52 -8.01 7.63
CA LEU A 32 -6.07 -6.82 8.35
C LEU A 32 -4.65 -7.01 8.89
N TYR A 33 -4.31 -8.24 9.26
CA TYR A 33 -2.94 -8.61 9.63
C TYR A 33 -2.01 -8.48 8.43
N SER A 34 -2.37 -9.06 7.28
CA SER A 34 -1.60 -8.91 6.03
C SER A 34 -1.41 -7.44 5.68
N CYS A 35 -2.47 -6.63 5.78
CA CYS A 35 -2.39 -5.18 5.51
C CYS A 35 -1.37 -4.47 6.41
N ALA A 36 -1.29 -4.83 7.69
CA ALA A 36 -0.33 -4.23 8.62
C ALA A 36 1.11 -4.76 8.40
N ARG A 37 1.26 -6.06 8.09
CA ARG A 37 2.54 -6.70 7.76
C ARG A 37 3.16 -6.06 6.52
N GLU A 38 2.42 -6.03 5.42
CA GLU A 38 2.86 -5.49 4.13
C GLU A 38 3.25 -4.01 4.25
N LEU A 39 2.47 -3.20 4.98
CA LEU A 39 2.83 -1.82 5.27
C LEU A 39 4.20 -1.71 5.95
N PHE A 40 4.45 -2.56 6.95
CA PHE A 40 5.70 -2.55 7.69
C PHE A 40 6.88 -3.04 6.83
N GLU A 41 6.67 -4.07 6.02
CA GLU A 41 7.71 -4.63 5.13
C GLU A 41 8.14 -3.62 4.05
N GLU A 42 7.18 -3.00 3.36
CA GLU A 42 7.48 -2.08 2.25
C GLU A 42 7.96 -0.70 2.71
N THR A 43 7.58 -0.25 3.93
CA THR A 43 7.78 1.15 4.35
C THR A 43 8.47 1.33 5.70
N GLY A 44 8.58 0.27 6.50
CA GLY A 44 9.04 0.33 7.89
C GLY A 44 8.04 1.00 8.87
N LEU A 45 6.87 1.43 8.39
CA LEU A 45 5.86 2.08 9.23
C LEU A 45 5.02 1.07 10.00
N LYS A 46 4.77 1.35 11.27
CA LYS A 46 3.90 0.53 12.12
C LYS A 46 2.47 1.06 12.07
N ALA A 47 1.53 0.17 11.77
CA ALA A 47 0.10 0.47 11.91
C ALA A 47 -0.25 0.61 13.41
N VAL A 48 -0.91 1.71 13.76
CA VAL A 48 -1.51 1.91 15.10
C VAL A 48 -3.02 1.70 15.10
N GLY A 49 -3.62 1.61 13.92
CA GLY A 49 -5.02 1.25 13.74
C GLY A 49 -5.35 1.05 12.27
N VAL A 50 -6.17 0.05 11.98
CA VAL A 50 -6.75 -0.17 10.66
C VAL A 50 -8.20 0.30 10.68
N GLY A 51 -8.47 1.34 9.90
CA GLY A 51 -9.76 1.99 9.77
C GLY A 51 -10.62 1.39 8.66
N PRO A 52 -11.58 2.16 8.12
CA PRO A 52 -12.56 1.65 7.17
C PRO A 52 -11.93 1.24 5.83
N LEU A 53 -12.63 0.34 5.14
CA LEU A 53 -12.36 0.00 3.74
C LEU A 53 -12.55 1.26 2.85
N VAL A 54 -11.56 1.57 2.03
CA VAL A 54 -11.63 2.60 0.99
C VAL A 54 -12.50 2.06 -0.14
N ARG A 55 -13.57 2.80 -0.49
CA ARG A 55 -14.59 2.50 -1.51
C ARG A 55 -14.30 1.29 -2.43
N GLY A 56 -14.96 0.17 -2.14
CA GLY A 56 -15.40 -0.84 -3.09
C GLY A 56 -16.80 -1.24 -2.63
N GLY A 57 -17.85 -0.96 -3.42
CA GLY A 57 -19.22 -1.22 -2.98
C GLY A 57 -19.38 -2.71 -2.61
N LEU A 58 -19.81 -3.00 -1.38
CA LEU A 58 -20.06 -4.35 -0.80
C LEU A 58 -19.01 -5.47 -1.05
N GLY A 59 -17.88 -5.21 -1.71
CA GLY A 59 -16.91 -6.23 -2.11
C GLY A 59 -15.59 -5.63 -2.60
N GLY A 60 -14.51 -6.38 -2.42
CA GLY A 60 -13.17 -5.99 -2.87
C GLY A 60 -13.08 -5.82 -4.40
N GLN A 61 -11.95 -5.28 -4.87
CA GLN A 61 -11.66 -5.12 -6.29
C GLN A 61 -11.16 -6.44 -6.86
N PHE A 62 -11.91 -7.01 -7.81
CA PHE A 62 -11.52 -8.25 -8.47
C PHE A 62 -10.76 -7.98 -9.77
N PHE A 63 -9.62 -8.65 -9.97
CA PHE A 63 -8.87 -8.63 -11.22
C PHE A 63 -8.12 -9.95 -11.42
N ARG A 64 -7.64 -10.19 -12.64
CA ARG A 64 -6.73 -11.31 -12.92
C ARG A 64 -5.28 -10.84 -12.86
N SER A 65 -4.47 -11.55 -12.09
CA SER A 65 -3.02 -11.36 -12.08
C SER A 65 -2.37 -11.81 -13.40
N ARG A 66 -1.09 -11.48 -13.61
CA ARG A 66 -0.31 -11.92 -14.77
C ARG A 66 -0.23 -13.46 -14.91
N SER A 67 -0.30 -14.19 -13.80
CA SER A 67 -0.31 -15.65 -13.77
C SER A 67 -1.71 -16.25 -13.98
N GLY A 68 -2.74 -15.43 -14.22
CA GLY A 68 -4.11 -15.87 -14.47
C GLY A 68 -4.96 -16.08 -13.21
N LYS A 69 -4.36 -16.03 -12.02
CA LYS A 69 -5.08 -16.14 -10.74
C LYS A 69 -6.07 -14.99 -10.58
N LEU A 70 -7.29 -15.30 -10.14
CA LEU A 70 -8.29 -14.31 -9.74
C LEU A 70 -7.89 -13.75 -8.36
N VAL A 71 -7.69 -12.45 -8.28
CA VAL A 71 -7.28 -11.73 -7.08
C VAL A 71 -8.43 -10.83 -6.63
N CYS A 72 -8.69 -10.81 -5.33
CA CYS A 72 -9.56 -9.85 -4.68
C CYS A 72 -8.71 -8.90 -3.84
N LYS A 73 -8.69 -7.61 -4.17
CA LYS A 73 -7.92 -6.58 -3.47
C LYS A 73 -8.83 -5.74 -2.58
N PHE A 74 -8.40 -5.57 -1.33
CA PHE A 74 -8.99 -4.67 -0.36
C PHE A 74 -8.02 -3.53 -0.06
N GLN A 75 -8.54 -2.35 0.24
CA GLN A 75 -7.74 -1.17 0.60
C GLN A 75 -8.33 -0.56 1.85
N PHE A 76 -7.50 -0.32 2.87
CA PHE A 76 -7.95 0.21 4.16
C PHE A 76 -7.30 1.56 4.42
N VAL A 77 -8.01 2.42 5.16
CA VAL A 77 -7.39 3.59 5.76
C VAL A 77 -6.57 3.12 6.96
N VAL A 78 -5.25 3.29 6.94
CA VAL A 78 -4.38 2.87 8.04
C VAL A 78 -3.81 4.09 8.75
N ALA A 79 -3.98 4.16 10.06
CA ALA A 79 -3.29 5.11 10.92
C ALA A 79 -1.91 4.55 11.27
N VAL A 80 -0.87 5.38 11.16
CA VAL A 80 0.53 4.99 11.43
C VAL A 80 1.11 5.82 12.56
N ASP A 81 2.03 5.22 13.30
CA ASP A 81 2.79 5.93 14.34
C ASP A 81 3.76 6.93 13.69
N LEU A 82 3.54 8.22 13.96
CA LEU A 82 4.37 9.31 13.44
C LEU A 82 5.51 9.67 14.41
N ASP A 83 5.43 9.27 15.69
CA ASP A 83 6.45 9.56 16.70
C ASP A 83 7.73 8.75 16.45
N ALA A 84 7.62 7.67 15.66
CA ALA A 84 8.76 6.95 15.06
C ALA A 84 9.48 7.73 13.93
N GLY A 85 9.09 9.00 13.68
CA GLY A 85 9.84 9.94 12.85
C GLY A 85 9.51 9.92 11.36
N LEU A 86 8.33 9.45 10.94
CA LEU A 86 7.85 9.43 9.55
C LEU A 86 8.83 8.83 8.52
N ARG A 87 9.86 8.12 8.97
CA ARG A 87 10.99 7.72 8.15
C ARG A 87 10.60 6.45 7.39
N VAL A 88 10.01 6.67 6.22
CA VAL A 88 9.75 5.60 5.26
C VAL A 88 11.09 4.99 4.85
N LYS A 89 11.21 3.68 5.04
CA LYS A 89 12.33 2.87 4.60
C LYS A 89 11.81 1.90 3.55
N LEU A 90 12.20 2.14 2.30
CA LEU A 90 11.86 1.30 1.16
C LEU A 90 12.91 0.21 0.96
N ASP A 91 12.49 -0.93 0.41
CA ASP A 91 13.40 -1.86 -0.26
C ASP A 91 13.66 -1.37 -1.69
N PRO A 92 14.89 -0.99 -2.07
CA PRO A 92 15.20 -0.50 -3.41
C PRO A 92 14.97 -1.53 -4.54
N ASN A 93 14.81 -2.82 -4.21
CA ASN A 93 14.45 -3.85 -5.19
C ASN A 93 12.96 -3.83 -5.53
N GLU A 94 12.11 -3.28 -4.67
CA GLU A 94 10.66 -3.22 -4.87
C GLU A 94 10.16 -1.79 -5.09
N HIS A 95 10.66 -0.82 -4.32
CA HIS A 95 10.27 0.58 -4.40
C HIS A 95 11.48 1.52 -4.29
N PHE A 96 11.52 2.55 -5.13
CA PHE A 96 12.68 3.46 -5.19
C PHE A 96 12.38 4.91 -4.77
N ALA A 97 11.10 5.28 -4.64
CA ALA A 97 10.67 6.60 -4.19
C ALA A 97 9.37 6.54 -3.40
N TYR A 98 9.13 7.55 -2.54
CA TYR A 98 7.87 7.73 -1.83
C TYR A 98 7.48 9.20 -1.73
N ILE A 99 6.19 9.46 -1.54
CA ILE A 99 5.66 10.80 -1.27
C ILE A 99 4.47 10.75 -0.31
N TRP A 100 4.38 11.74 0.57
CA TRP A 100 3.21 11.99 1.40
C TRP A 100 2.33 13.06 0.76
N ALA A 101 1.30 12.63 0.02
CA ALA A 101 0.43 13.52 -0.71
C ALA A 101 -0.77 13.99 0.12
N THR A 102 -1.16 15.24 -0.05
CA THR A 102 -2.45 15.79 0.35
C THR A 102 -3.49 15.51 -0.74
N GLU A 103 -4.77 15.56 -0.38
CA GLU A 103 -5.85 15.44 -1.37
C GLU A 103 -5.76 16.55 -2.44
N GLU A 104 -5.35 17.75 -2.05
CA GLU A 104 -5.24 18.89 -2.95
C GLU A 104 -4.14 18.71 -3.99
N GLU A 105 -2.93 18.27 -3.59
CA GLU A 105 -1.83 17.96 -4.51
C GLU A 105 -2.24 16.87 -5.53
N VAL A 106 -2.96 15.83 -5.07
CA VAL A 106 -3.48 14.78 -5.96
C VAL A 106 -4.52 15.34 -6.94
N ARG A 107 -5.46 16.19 -6.48
CA ARG A 107 -6.47 16.81 -7.35
C ARG A 107 -5.85 17.73 -8.40
N ARG A 108 -4.74 18.38 -8.07
CA ARG A 108 -3.97 19.26 -8.97
C ARG A 108 -3.01 18.52 -9.90
N LYS A 109 -2.83 17.21 -9.72
CA LYS A 109 -1.86 16.37 -10.45
C LYS A 109 -0.42 16.85 -10.27
N GLU A 110 -0.09 17.27 -9.06
CA GLU A 110 1.25 17.71 -8.65
C GLU A 110 2.07 16.56 -8.04
N VAL A 111 1.57 15.33 -8.17
CA VAL A 111 2.10 14.07 -7.64
C VAL A 111 2.20 13.05 -8.77
#